data_AF-A0A532BPF1-F1
#
_entry.id   AF-A0A532BPF1-F1
#
_cell.length_a   1.000
_cell.length_b   1.000
_cell.length_c   1.000
_cell.angle_alpha   90.00
_cell.angle_beta   90.00
_cell.angle_gamma   90.00
#
_symmetry.space_group_name_H-M   'P 1'
#
loop_
_entity.id
_entity.type
_entity.pdbx_description
1 polymer ?
#
loop_
_entity_poly.entity_id
_entity_poly.type
_entity_poly.pdbx_seq_one_letter_code
_entity_poly.pdbx_strand_id
1 'polypeptide(L)' 'MDTFFSFYVLPALLILLKSVVLIVVLLIFVAYVLYADRKIWAAVQLRRGPNVVGPWGTLQAFADLL' A
#
# COMPACT_ATOMS: atom_id res chain seq x y z
N MET A 1 17.67 -35.54 5.55
CA MET A 1 16.73 -34.82 4.67
C MET A 1 16.37 -33.45 5.25
N ASP A 2 16.38 -33.30 6.58
CA ASP A 2 16.00 -32.05 7.27
C ASP A 2 16.96 -30.88 7.04
N THR A 3 18.24 -31.15 6.77
CA THR A 3 19.24 -30.13 6.46
C THR A 3 18.94 -29.40 5.15
N PHE A 4 18.55 -30.13 4.09
CA PHE A 4 18.21 -29.52 2.80
C PHE A 4 17.00 -28.58 2.91
N PHE A 5 15.94 -29.02 3.59
CA PHE A 5 14.74 -28.20 3.81
C PHE A 5 15.02 -26.97 4.69
N SER A 6 15.85 -27.12 5.73
CA SER A 6 16.15 -26.04 6.67
C SER A 6 17.11 -24.99 6.11
N PHE A 7 18.08 -25.38 5.29
CA PHE A 7 19.08 -24.45 4.74
C PHE A 7 18.66 -23.80 3.42
N TYR A 8 17.83 -24.46 2.61
CA TYR A 8 17.48 -23.97 1.27
C TYR A 8 15.99 -23.63 1.14
N VAL A 9 15.10 -24.55 1.44
CA VAL A 9 13.66 -24.39 1.14
C VAL A 9 13.00 -23.38 2.06
N LEU A 10 13.21 -23.49 3.37
CA LEU A 10 12.58 -22.63 4.37
C LEU A 10 13.07 -21.17 4.29
N PRO A 11 14.39 -20.90 4.13
CA PRO A 11 14.88 -19.54 3.92
C PRO A 11 14.39 -18.93 2.60
N ALA A 12 14.36 -19.70 1.50
CA ALA A 12 13.86 -19.21 0.22
C ALA A 12 12.37 -18.80 0.30
N LEU A 13 11.54 -19.62 0.95
CA LEU A 13 10.13 -19.31 1.17
C LEU A 13 9.96 -18.05 2.03
N LEU A 14 10.76 -17.90 3.09
CA LEU A 14 10.74 -16.71 3.96
C LEU A 14 11.15 -15.44 3.20
N ILE A 15 12.16 -15.52 2.34
CA ILE A 15 12.58 -14.39 1.50
C ILE A 15 11.45 -13.98 0.56
N LEU A 16 10.84 -14.96 -0.13
CA LEU A 16 9.75 -14.70 -1.06
C LEU A 16 8.56 -14.05 -0.35
N LEU A 17 8.18 -14.57 0.82
CA LEU A 17 7.11 -14.00 1.65
C LEU A 17 7.43 -12.57 2.08
N LYS A 18 8.65 -12.30 2.55
CA LYS A 18 9.10 -10.95 2.93
C LYS A 18 9.06 -9.99 1.74
N SER A 19 9.51 -10.41 0.56
CA SER A 19 9.48 -9.60 -0.65
C SER A 19 8.04 -9.23 -1.06
N VAL A 20 7.11 -10.18 -1.02
CA VAL A 20 5.70 -9.92 -1.34
C VAL A 20 5.08 -8.96 -0.32
N VAL A 21 5.31 -9.19 0.97
CA VAL A 21 4.81 -8.32 2.04
C VAL A 21 5.36 -6.89 1.88
N LEU A 22 6.65 -6.75 1.56
CA LEU A 22 7.27 -5.45 1.33
C LEU A 22 6.60 -4.70 0.16
N ILE A 23 6.34 -5.39 -0.96
CA ILE A 23 5.65 -4.80 -2.11
C ILE A 23 4.24 -4.35 -1.72
N VAL A 24 3.47 -5.18 -1.02
CA VAL A 24 2.10 -4.84 -0.60
C VAL A 24 2.09 -3.61 0.31
N VAL A 25 3.00 -3.56 1.30
CA VAL A 25 3.12 -2.41 2.20
C VAL A 25 3.51 -1.14 1.44
N LEU A 26 4.44 -1.26 0.49
CA LEU A 26 4.86 -0.14 -0.35
C LEU A 26 3.69 0.41 -1.17
N LEU A 27 2.88 -0.46 -1.78
CA LEU A 27 1.70 -0.05 -2.57
C LEU A 27 0.65 0.66 -1.70
N ILE A 28 0.39 0.15 -0.50
CA ILE A 28 -0.51 0.81 0.46
C ILE A 28 0.03 2.19 0.84
N PHE A 29 1.34 2.30 1.11
CA PHE A 29 1.97 3.57 1.44
C PHE A 29 1.82 4.60 0.31
N VAL A 30 2.12 4.21 -0.93
CA VAL A 30 1.96 5.06 -2.11
C VAL A 30 0.50 5.50 -2.30
N ALA A 31 -0.47 4.60 -2.11
CA ALA A 31 -1.89 4.92 -2.17
C ALA A 31 -2.28 6.05 -1.20
N TYR A 32 -1.77 6.01 0.04
CA TYR A 32 -2.02 7.08 1.02
C TYR A 32 -1.27 8.37 0.74
N VAL A 33 -0.05 8.31 0.19
CA VAL A 33 0.69 9.51 -0.23
C VAL A 33 -0.07 10.25 -1.33
N LEU A 34 -0.60 9.54 -2.33
CA LEU A 34 -1.40 10.14 -3.40
C LEU A 34 -2.73 10.71 -2.90
N TYR A 35 -3.37 10.06 -1.93
CA TYR A 35 -4.54 10.61 -1.24
C TYR A 35 -4.19 11.89 -0.48
N ALA A 36 -3.08 11.90 0.26
CA ALA A 36 -2.63 13.03 1.05
C ALA A 36 -2.28 14.23 0.15
N ASP A 37 -1.54 14.03 -0.95
CA ASP A 37 -1.21 15.07 -1.91
C ASP A 37 -2.47 15.82 -2.39
N ARG A 38 -3.47 15.07 -2.88
CA ARG A 38 -4.76 15.64 -3.32
C ARG A 38 -5.47 16.43 -2.22
N LYS A 39 -5.40 15.97 -0.97
CA LYS A 39 -6.05 16.61 0.17
C LYS A 39 -5.30 17.87 0.62
N ILE A 40 -3.97 17.87 0.59
CA ILE A 40 -3.12 19.02 0.91
C ILE A 40 -3.34 20.13 -0.13
N TRP A 41 -3.28 19.80 -1.43
CA TRP A 41 -3.51 20.79 -2.50
C TRP A 41 -4.92 21.37 -2.47
N ALA A 42 -5.92 20.56 -2.15
CA ALA A 42 -7.28 21.07 -1.97
C ALA A 42 -7.37 22.05 -0.79
N ALA A 43 -6.70 21.75 0.33
CA ALA A 43 -6.63 22.64 1.48
C ALA A 43 -5.91 23.97 1.16
N VAL A 44 -4.80 23.93 0.40
CA VAL A 44 -4.09 25.13 -0.08
C VAL A 44 -5.00 26.01 -0.93
N GLN A 45 -5.84 25.41 -1.77
CA GLN A 45 -6.77 26.11 -2.66
C GLN A 45 -8.11 26.49 -1.99
N LEU A 46 -8.27 26.28 -0.67
CA LEU A 46 -9.53 26.50 0.05
C LEU A 46 -10.73 25.78 -0.59
N ARG A 47 -10.51 24.62 -1.23
CA ARG A 47 -11.57 23.76 -1.77
C ARG A 47 -11.60 22.43 -1.02
N ARG A 48 -12.72 21.72 -1.11
CA ARG A 48 -12.80 20.37 -0.54
C ARG A 48 -12.04 19.38 -1.42
N GLY A 49 -11.15 18.62 -0.78
CA GLY A 49 -10.47 17.48 -1.39
C GLY A 49 -11.37 16.25 -1.51
N PRO A 50 -10.81 15.09 -1.85
CA PRO A 50 -11.57 13.85 -1.99
C PRO A 50 -12.37 13.51 -0.72
N ASN A 51 -13.71 13.43 -0.83
CA ASN A 51 -14.62 13.14 0.29
C ASN A 51 -15.82 12.26 -0.09
N VAL A 52 -15.80 11.63 -1.28
CA VAL A 52 -16.96 10.89 -1.82
C VAL A 52 -16.82 9.38 -1.58
N VAL A 53 -15.63 8.82 -1.78
CA VAL A 53 -15.44 7.36 -1.71
C VAL A 53 -14.92 6.93 -0.33
N GLY A 54 -15.82 6.43 0.52
CA GLY A 54 -15.55 5.98 1.89
C GLY A 54 -15.50 7.11 2.95
N PRO A 55 -15.35 6.77 4.24
CA PRO A 55 -15.22 7.76 5.31
C PRO A 55 -14.04 8.70 5.04
N TRP A 56 -14.32 10.01 4.93
CA TRP A 56 -13.35 11.05 4.57
C TRP A 56 -12.58 10.84 3.26
N GLY A 57 -13.07 10.02 2.33
CA GLY A 57 -12.40 9.76 1.04
C GLY A 57 -11.23 8.76 1.10
N THR A 58 -11.06 8.01 2.19
CA THR A 58 -9.95 7.06 2.39
C THR A 58 -9.90 5.93 1.36
N LEU A 59 -11.05 5.55 0.81
CA LEU A 59 -11.15 4.50 -0.20
C LEU A 59 -10.93 5.02 -1.63
N GLN A 60 -10.69 6.33 -1.81
CA GLN A 60 -10.50 6.94 -3.13
C GLN A 60 -9.34 6.29 -3.90
N ALA A 61 -8.21 5.99 -3.24
CA ALA A 61 -7.06 5.40 -3.91
C ALA A 61 -7.34 3.98 -4.45
N PHE A 62 -8.27 3.25 -3.85
CA PHE A 62 -8.72 1.95 -4.36
C PHE A 62 -9.71 2.10 -5.51
N ALA A 63 -10.57 3.13 -5.47
CA ALA A 63 -11.49 3.44 -6.56
C ALA A 63 -10.79 3.96 -7.81
N ASP A 64 -9.64 4.64 -7.65
CA ASP A 64 -8.81 5.05 -8.79
C ASP A 64 -8.04 3.87 -9.42
N LEU A 65 -7.93 2.74 -8.72
CA LEU A 65 -7.24 1.52 -9.18
C LEU A 65 -8.15 0.60 -10.00
N LEU A 66 -9.49 0.73 -9.87
CA LEU A 66 -10.51 -0.05 -10.55
C LEU A 66 -10.90 0.59 -11.88
#